data_AF-A0A2E9MZ01-F1
#
_entry.id   AF-A0A2E9MZ01-F1
#
_cell.length_a   1.000
_cell.length_b   1.000
_cell.length_c   1.000
_cell.angle_alpha   90.00
_cell.angle_beta   90.00
_cell.angle_gamma   90.00
#
_symmetry.space_group_name_H-M   'P 1'
#
loop_
_entity.id
_entity.type
_entity.pdbx_description
1 polymer ?
#
loop_
_entity_poly.entity_id
_entity_poly.type
_entity_poly.pdbx_seq_one_letter_code
_entity_poly.pdbx_strand_id
1 'polypeptide(L)'
;MPTINTTFSKPLKQGIALALGAILSVGAFAQDGALAREYPELSKLNNAFDVTQAALYDAMSEINASPGTMQARMETEMELDMMKNMDSMAHMGHGGGEMNMSMDGPYGELEIQSRVQLTGLLRRDHSDEKAESAYSEADSLPTRARRVLAWGRKFERDLFDIYADSATSISEKSAAVAQATEEYLTGDARHSVSTVAKSSGLYLDHDFANGAKTAFPRLSSLMWTNQWLQLAALEAMVVGQLDPQFAGKVPVTIERYWSKVGSDTGMTMFPVPVDMPSVPAIAPSLYSEAPQAAVIIDNLNMLDAAVADIIAYPNLENRDELLEAVADEFTKNESNVTDEMTYLLSALRGGIFNQGGPAIGDLGRSERNRSREAMDMVHTMIMSGPQ
;
A
#
# COMPACT_ATOMS: atom_id res chain seq x y z
N MET A 1 63.31 -25.24 58.74
CA MET A 1 62.60 -25.73 59.94
C MET A 1 61.10 -25.77 59.63
N PRO A 2 60.37 -26.76 60.18
CA PRO A 2 59.15 -27.40 59.64
C PRO A 2 57.89 -26.53 59.91
N THR A 3 56.70 -26.75 59.33
CA THR A 3 55.85 -27.96 59.39
C THR A 3 54.74 -27.91 58.35
N ILE A 4 54.48 -29.09 57.76
CA ILE A 4 53.22 -29.49 57.12
C ILE A 4 52.13 -29.57 58.18
N ASN A 5 50.89 -29.19 57.84
CA ASN A 5 49.72 -29.80 58.47
C ASN A 5 48.62 -30.04 57.42
N THR A 6 48.31 -31.31 57.22
CA THR A 6 47.24 -31.85 56.38
C THR A 6 46.34 -32.69 57.26
N THR A 7 45.03 -32.42 57.29
CA THR A 7 44.01 -33.40 57.68
C THR A 7 42.64 -32.98 57.12
N PHE A 8 42.14 -33.68 56.09
CA PHE A 8 40.98 -34.63 56.10
C PHE A 8 39.61 -33.94 56.37
N SER A 9 38.49 -34.17 55.67
CA SER A 9 38.01 -35.30 54.86
C SER A 9 36.68 -34.98 54.13
N LYS A 10 36.65 -35.14 52.79
CA LYS A 10 35.69 -35.92 51.94
C LYS A 10 34.16 -35.60 51.91
N PRO A 11 33.39 -36.10 50.91
CA PRO A 11 32.69 -35.27 49.92
C PRO A 11 31.15 -35.48 49.87
N LEU A 12 30.42 -34.60 49.17
CA LEU A 12 29.05 -34.93 48.76
C LEU A 12 28.66 -34.28 47.41
N LYS A 13 28.61 -35.16 46.40
CA LYS A 13 27.61 -35.30 45.33
C LYS A 13 27.30 -34.11 44.41
N GLN A 14 27.79 -34.28 43.18
CA GLN A 14 27.00 -34.34 41.93
C GLN A 14 25.71 -33.49 41.87
N GLY A 15 25.79 -32.44 41.06
CA GLY A 15 24.65 -31.81 40.39
C GLY A 15 25.14 -31.28 39.05
N ILE A 16 25.16 -32.14 38.04
CA ILE A 16 25.32 -31.75 36.63
C ILE A 16 24.02 -31.05 36.24
N ALA A 17 24.09 -29.75 35.96
CA ALA A 17 23.10 -29.06 35.15
C ALA A 17 23.85 -28.33 34.03
N LEU A 18 24.10 -29.08 32.95
CA LEU A 18 24.46 -28.53 31.65
C LEU A 18 23.23 -27.80 31.11
N ALA A 19 23.13 -26.50 31.39
CA ALA A 19 22.27 -25.63 30.61
C ALA A 19 23.05 -25.22 29.35
N LEU A 20 22.93 -26.01 28.28
CA LEU A 20 23.24 -25.59 26.92
C LEU A 20 22.19 -24.56 26.49
N GLY A 21 22.33 -23.34 27.01
CA GLY A 21 21.68 -22.17 26.45
C GLY A 21 22.51 -21.69 25.28
N ALA A 22 22.31 -22.28 24.10
CA ALA A 22 22.76 -21.69 22.85
C ALA A 22 21.89 -20.45 22.60
N ILE A 23 22.25 -19.34 23.24
CA ILE A 23 21.79 -18.02 22.82
C ILE A 23 22.47 -17.78 21.47
N LEU A 24 21.76 -18.08 20.39
CA LEU A 24 22.07 -17.52 19.08
C LEU A 24 21.91 -16.01 19.24
N SER A 25 23.02 -15.38 19.60
CA SER A 25 23.20 -13.95 19.48
C SER A 25 23.24 -13.71 17.98
N VAL A 26 22.08 -13.47 17.37
CA VAL A 26 22.02 -12.93 16.01
C VAL A 26 22.63 -11.54 16.14
N GLY A 27 23.93 -11.46 15.90
CA GLY A 27 24.56 -10.20 15.62
C GLY A 27 23.86 -9.65 14.39
N ALA A 28 23.18 -8.52 14.55
CA ALA A 28 22.69 -7.71 13.45
C ALA A 28 23.91 -7.17 12.69
N PHE A 29 24.51 -8.01 11.85
CA PHE A 29 25.06 -7.52 10.61
C PHE A 29 23.85 -7.19 9.75
N ALA A 30 23.66 -5.91 9.44
CA ALA A 30 22.76 -5.50 8.37
C ALA A 30 23.28 -6.17 7.09
N GLN A 31 22.80 -7.38 6.82
CA GLN A 31 22.82 -7.91 5.47
C GLN A 31 21.77 -7.11 4.73
N ASP A 32 22.15 -6.50 3.61
CA ASP A 32 21.19 -5.90 2.70
C ASP A 32 20.04 -6.91 2.47
N GLY A 33 18.81 -6.47 2.71
CA GLY A 33 17.61 -7.28 2.55
C GLY A 33 17.57 -7.95 1.17
N ALA A 34 16.83 -9.06 1.05
CA ALA A 34 16.76 -9.78 -0.22
C ALA A 34 16.23 -8.88 -1.35
N LEU A 35 15.34 -7.92 -1.05
CA LEU A 35 14.88 -6.94 -2.02
C LEU A 35 16.02 -6.07 -2.55
N ALA A 36 16.87 -5.54 -1.68
CA ALA A 36 18.01 -4.70 -2.08
C ALA A 36 19.03 -5.46 -2.94
N ARG A 37 19.23 -6.76 -2.64
CA ARG A 37 20.16 -7.62 -3.39
C ARG A 37 19.62 -8.02 -4.76
N GLU A 38 18.36 -8.42 -4.84
CA GLU A 38 17.76 -9.00 -6.06
C GLU A 38 17.12 -7.93 -6.97
N TYR A 39 16.56 -6.87 -6.37
CA TYR A 39 15.84 -5.78 -7.06
C TYR A 39 16.23 -4.40 -6.49
N PRO A 40 17.48 -3.95 -6.67
CA PRO A 40 17.98 -2.71 -6.06
C PRO A 40 17.21 -1.46 -6.47
N GLU A 41 16.70 -1.39 -7.70
CA GLU A 41 15.87 -0.26 -8.15
C GLU A 41 14.53 -0.21 -7.41
N LEU A 42 13.89 -1.37 -7.21
CA LEU A 42 12.64 -1.45 -6.47
C LEU A 42 12.85 -1.17 -4.98
N SER A 43 13.94 -1.64 -4.38
CA SER A 43 14.31 -1.31 -3.00
C SER A 43 14.45 0.19 -2.80
N LYS A 44 15.14 0.90 -3.71
CA LYS A 44 15.24 2.36 -3.69
C LYS A 44 13.89 3.04 -3.84
N LEU A 45 13.03 2.55 -4.74
CA LEU A 45 11.67 3.06 -4.92
C LEU A 45 10.81 2.88 -3.68
N ASN A 46 10.88 1.73 -3.00
CA ASN A 46 10.15 1.49 -1.75
C ASN A 46 10.56 2.50 -0.67
N ASN A 47 11.85 2.77 -0.49
CA ASN A 47 12.30 3.82 0.43
C ASN A 47 11.80 5.21 0.01
N ALA A 48 11.82 5.49 -1.29
CA ALA A 48 11.31 6.75 -1.81
C ALA A 48 9.79 6.90 -1.67
N PHE A 49 9.03 5.81 -1.67
CA PHE A 49 7.57 5.81 -1.47
C PHE A 49 7.23 6.27 -0.06
N ASP A 50 7.89 5.75 0.97
CA ASP A 50 7.65 6.16 2.35
C ASP A 50 7.92 7.67 2.54
N VAL A 51 9.05 8.15 2.02
CA VAL A 51 9.42 9.58 2.08
C VAL A 51 8.45 10.46 1.29
N THR A 52 8.05 10.02 0.10
CA THR A 52 7.15 10.78 -0.77
C THR A 52 5.72 10.80 -0.22
N GLN A 53 5.24 9.71 0.37
CA GLN A 53 3.90 9.61 0.94
C GLN A 53 3.77 10.53 2.17
N ALA A 54 4.76 10.53 3.06
CA ALA A 54 4.81 11.46 4.20
C ALA A 54 4.81 12.93 3.73
N ALA A 55 5.68 13.27 2.77
CA ALA A 55 5.75 14.62 2.21
C ALA A 55 4.48 15.04 1.44
N LEU A 56 3.74 14.08 0.86
CA LEU A 56 2.49 14.33 0.16
C LEU A 56 1.40 14.84 1.11
N TYR A 57 1.33 14.27 2.32
CA TYR A 57 0.41 14.73 3.36
C TYR A 57 0.72 16.16 3.80
N ASP A 58 1.99 16.48 4.03
CA ASP A 58 2.41 17.82 4.39
C ASP A 58 2.14 18.81 3.26
N ALA A 59 2.40 18.44 2.00
CA ALA A 59 2.11 19.29 0.85
C ALA A 59 0.60 19.64 0.73
N MET A 60 -0.29 18.67 0.93
CA MET A 60 -1.74 18.93 0.95
C MET A 60 -2.12 19.91 2.08
N SER A 61 -1.58 19.68 3.27
CA SER A 61 -1.79 20.54 4.43
C SER A 61 -1.28 21.98 4.20
N GLU A 62 -0.08 22.13 3.65
CA GLU A 62 0.54 23.43 3.35
C GLU A 62 -0.25 24.23 2.31
N ILE A 63 -0.71 23.59 1.24
CA ILE A 63 -1.56 24.24 0.23
C ILE A 63 -2.88 24.70 0.87
N ASN A 64 -3.46 23.86 1.72
CA ASN A 64 -4.67 24.18 2.48
C ASN A 64 -4.45 25.28 3.54
N ALA A 65 -3.22 25.48 4.03
CA ALA A 65 -2.90 26.56 4.96
C ALA A 65 -2.58 27.89 4.26
N SER A 66 -2.26 27.87 2.96
CA SER A 66 -1.86 29.05 2.20
C SER A 66 -2.96 30.14 2.19
N PRO A 67 -2.65 31.41 2.54
CA PRO A 67 -3.64 32.49 2.48
C PRO A 67 -4.22 32.72 1.08
N GLY A 68 -3.42 32.45 0.04
CA GLY A 68 -3.81 32.63 -1.35
C GLY A 68 -4.84 31.63 -1.86
N THR A 69 -5.08 30.53 -1.14
CA THR A 69 -6.02 29.48 -1.56
C THR A 69 -7.42 29.64 -0.95
N MET A 70 -7.67 30.69 -0.15
CA MET A 70 -8.94 30.85 0.58
C MET A 70 -10.19 30.72 -0.30
N GLN A 71 -10.21 31.39 -1.46
CA GLN A 71 -11.35 31.29 -2.37
C GLN A 71 -11.51 29.88 -2.93
N ALA A 72 -10.43 29.28 -3.42
CA ALA A 72 -10.44 27.90 -3.92
C ALA A 72 -10.91 26.91 -2.86
N ARG A 73 -10.45 27.05 -1.61
CA ARG A 73 -10.90 26.23 -0.48
C ARG A 73 -12.40 26.31 -0.24
N MET A 74 -12.97 27.51 -0.24
CA MET A 74 -14.42 27.69 -0.04
C MET A 74 -15.23 27.10 -1.19
N GLU A 75 -14.75 27.23 -2.44
CA GLU A 75 -15.40 26.64 -3.61
C GLU A 75 -15.33 25.10 -3.58
N THR A 76 -14.17 24.54 -3.23
CA THR A 76 -13.97 23.09 -3.10
C THR A 76 -14.78 22.49 -1.95
N GLU A 77 -14.84 23.15 -0.80
CA GLU A 77 -15.70 22.72 0.32
C GLU A 77 -17.17 22.68 -0.12
N MET A 78 -17.65 23.73 -0.81
CA MET A 78 -19.01 23.78 -1.32
C MET A 78 -19.29 22.65 -2.34
N GLU A 79 -18.34 22.33 -3.21
CA GLU A 79 -18.44 21.21 -4.14
C GLU A 79 -18.53 19.87 -3.41
N LEU A 80 -17.65 19.63 -2.44
CA LEU A 80 -17.64 18.40 -1.62
C LEU A 80 -18.95 18.24 -0.83
N ASP A 81 -19.46 19.31 -0.23
CA ASP A 81 -20.75 19.32 0.47
C ASP A 81 -21.93 19.05 -0.47
N MET A 82 -21.90 19.61 -1.69
CA MET A 82 -22.90 19.30 -2.71
C MET A 82 -22.83 17.83 -3.11
N MET A 83 -21.64 17.27 -3.33
CA MET A 83 -21.45 15.86 -3.68
C MET A 83 -22.01 14.94 -2.59
N LYS A 84 -21.70 15.20 -1.31
CA LYS A 84 -22.22 14.45 -0.17
C LYS A 84 -23.75 14.44 -0.09
N ASN A 85 -24.37 15.58 -0.37
CA ASN A 85 -25.83 15.73 -0.41
C ASN A 85 -26.47 15.14 -1.68
N MET A 86 -25.70 14.99 -2.76
CA MET A 86 -26.15 14.35 -4.01
C MET A 86 -26.02 12.83 -3.96
N ASP A 87 -24.97 12.28 -3.34
CA ASP A 87 -24.79 10.82 -3.25
C ASP A 87 -25.92 10.17 -2.42
N SER A 88 -26.41 10.89 -1.42
CA SER A 88 -27.63 10.54 -0.68
C SER A 88 -28.92 10.56 -1.52
N MET A 89 -28.95 11.24 -2.69
CA MET A 89 -30.02 11.14 -3.70
C MET A 89 -29.70 10.18 -4.86
N ALA A 90 -28.42 9.93 -5.17
CA ALA A 90 -27.95 9.18 -6.34
C ALA A 90 -27.92 7.65 -6.14
N HIS A 91 -28.17 7.14 -4.93
CA HIS A 91 -28.38 5.70 -4.65
C HIS A 91 -29.53 5.02 -5.45
N MET A 92 -30.18 5.73 -6.39
CA MET A 92 -31.16 5.19 -7.34
C MET A 92 -30.64 5.00 -8.79
N GLY A 93 -29.35 5.20 -9.08
CA GLY A 93 -28.85 5.11 -10.46
C GLY A 93 -27.42 4.56 -10.60
N HIS A 94 -27.31 3.25 -10.84
CA HIS A 94 -26.08 2.65 -11.36
C HIS A 94 -25.70 3.22 -12.74
N GLY A 95 -24.43 3.54 -12.95
CA GLY A 95 -23.87 3.75 -14.28
C GLY A 95 -22.42 4.19 -14.24
N GLY A 96 -21.51 3.21 -14.32
CA GLY A 96 -20.10 3.48 -14.57
C GLY A 96 -19.92 4.25 -15.88
N GLY A 97 -19.57 5.53 -15.75
CA GLY A 97 -19.05 6.34 -16.85
C GLY A 97 -17.53 6.44 -16.73
N GLU A 98 -16.84 6.46 -17.87
CA GLU A 98 -15.44 6.86 -17.95
C GLU A 98 -15.29 8.26 -17.33
N MET A 99 -14.85 8.31 -16.08
CA MET A 99 -14.43 9.55 -15.43
C MET A 99 -13.02 9.86 -15.95
N ASN A 100 -12.95 10.58 -17.05
CA ASN A 100 -11.72 11.27 -17.42
C ASN A 100 -11.43 12.28 -16.30
N MET A 101 -10.56 11.91 -15.34
CA MET A 101 -10.13 12.82 -14.28
C MET A 101 -9.55 14.05 -14.98
N SER A 102 -10.24 15.18 -14.85
CA SER A 102 -9.57 16.46 -15.08
C SER A 102 -8.44 16.51 -14.07
N MET A 103 -7.19 16.45 -14.55
CA MET A 103 -6.02 16.62 -13.68
C MET A 103 -5.89 18.08 -13.21
N ASP A 104 -6.79 18.97 -13.64
CA ASP A 104 -6.86 20.33 -13.17
C ASP A 104 -7.63 20.37 -11.85
N GLY A 105 -6.87 20.47 -10.76
CA GLY A 105 -7.39 20.70 -9.42
C GLY A 105 -7.58 22.19 -9.10
N PRO A 106 -8.33 22.52 -8.03
CA PRO A 106 -8.68 23.88 -7.63
C PRO A 106 -7.47 24.75 -7.24
N TYR A 107 -6.34 24.12 -6.88
CA TYR A 107 -5.13 24.83 -6.44
C TYR A 107 -4.11 25.09 -7.56
N GLY A 108 -4.39 24.64 -8.79
CA GLY A 108 -3.61 24.94 -9.99
C GLY A 108 -2.10 24.78 -9.80
N GLU A 109 -1.37 25.90 -9.91
CA GLU A 109 0.09 25.93 -9.87
C GLU A 109 0.72 25.37 -8.58
N LEU A 110 0.06 25.55 -7.42
CA LEU A 110 0.59 25.04 -6.15
C LEU A 110 0.62 23.51 -6.12
N GLU A 111 -0.42 22.88 -6.65
CA GLU A 111 -0.48 21.43 -6.77
C GLU A 111 0.56 20.92 -7.79
N ILE A 112 0.72 21.62 -8.92
CA ILE A 112 1.73 21.30 -9.93
C ILE A 112 3.14 21.34 -9.32
N GLN A 113 3.47 22.40 -8.60
CA GLN A 113 4.79 22.54 -7.96
C GLN A 113 5.02 21.43 -6.93
N SER A 114 4.02 21.11 -6.12
CA SER A 114 4.09 20.02 -5.16
C SER A 114 4.30 18.67 -5.86
N ARG A 115 3.55 18.39 -6.93
CA ARG A 115 3.71 17.18 -7.74
C ARG A 115 5.12 17.05 -8.33
N VAL A 116 5.71 18.15 -8.81
CA VAL A 116 7.09 18.18 -9.31
C VAL A 116 8.09 17.88 -8.19
N GLN A 117 7.92 18.48 -7.01
CA GLN A 117 8.79 18.24 -5.86
C GLN A 117 8.73 16.78 -5.39
N LEU A 118 7.52 16.23 -5.25
CA LEU A 118 7.29 14.82 -4.88
C LEU A 118 7.88 13.86 -5.92
N THR A 119 7.73 14.15 -7.21
CA THR A 119 8.38 13.35 -8.27
C THR A 119 9.91 13.46 -8.19
N GLY A 120 10.43 14.62 -7.76
CA GLY A 120 11.84 14.79 -7.44
C GLY A 120 12.31 13.94 -6.25
N LEU A 121 11.47 13.75 -5.22
CA LEU A 121 11.75 12.84 -4.11
C LEU A 121 11.78 11.38 -4.56
N LEU A 122 10.86 10.96 -5.43
CA LEU A 122 10.80 9.60 -5.99
C LEU A 122 12.07 9.21 -6.77
N ARG A 123 12.74 10.19 -7.39
CA ARG A 123 13.96 9.97 -8.19
C ARG A 123 15.26 10.02 -7.36
N ARG A 124 15.18 10.32 -6.06
CA ARG A 124 16.34 10.38 -5.17
C ARG A 124 16.56 9.03 -4.48
N ASP A 125 17.82 8.76 -4.17
CA ASP A 125 18.18 7.66 -3.27
C ASP A 125 17.92 8.10 -1.81
N HIS A 126 17.15 7.31 -1.08
CA HIS A 126 16.89 7.48 0.36
C HIS A 126 17.40 6.26 1.12
N SER A 127 18.02 6.50 2.28
CA SER A 127 18.45 5.39 3.14
C SER A 127 17.26 4.74 3.85
N ASP A 128 17.47 3.51 4.33
CA ASP A 128 16.45 2.78 5.09
C ASP A 128 16.03 3.58 6.34
N GLU A 129 16.98 4.20 7.04
CA GLU A 129 16.66 5.02 8.22
C GLU A 129 15.78 6.21 7.88
N LYS A 130 15.99 6.82 6.69
CA LYS A 130 15.17 7.96 6.24
C LYS A 130 13.76 7.53 5.86
N ALA A 131 13.61 6.36 5.23
CA ALA A 131 12.31 5.79 4.93
C ALA A 131 11.56 5.41 6.23
N GLU A 132 12.26 4.79 7.18
CA GLU A 132 11.70 4.42 8.48
C GLU A 132 11.27 5.63 9.33
N SER A 133 12.01 6.75 9.24
CA SER A 133 11.66 7.98 9.97
C SER A 133 10.66 8.88 9.24
N ALA A 134 10.35 8.63 7.96
CA ALA A 134 9.58 9.54 7.10
C ALA A 134 8.26 10.01 7.74
N TYR A 135 7.41 9.08 8.17
CA TYR A 135 6.12 9.40 8.80
C TYR A 135 6.27 10.06 10.18
N SER A 136 7.38 9.82 10.87
CA SER A 136 7.63 10.45 12.16
C SER A 136 7.94 11.95 12.03
N GLU A 137 8.39 12.36 10.84
CA GLU A 137 8.73 13.74 10.49
C GLU A 137 7.58 14.49 9.79
N ALA A 138 6.46 13.82 9.49
CA ALA A 138 5.29 14.45 8.88
C ALA A 138 4.50 15.27 9.90
N ASP A 139 4.46 16.58 9.72
CA ASP A 139 3.79 17.53 10.62
C ASP A 139 2.25 17.45 10.51
N SER A 140 1.75 16.99 9.36
CA SER A 140 0.32 16.82 9.08
C SER A 140 -0.33 15.60 9.74
N LEU A 141 0.46 14.74 10.39
CA LEU A 141 -0.02 13.49 10.99
C LEU A 141 0.08 13.49 12.52
N PRO A 142 -1.03 13.23 13.26
CA PRO A 142 -0.95 13.04 14.69
C PRO A 142 -0.21 11.76 15.04
N THR A 143 0.22 11.65 16.31
CA THR A 143 1.12 10.58 16.74
C THR A 143 0.53 9.18 16.54
N ARG A 144 -0.77 9.01 16.73
CA ARG A 144 -1.44 7.73 16.51
C ARG A 144 -1.35 7.30 15.04
N ALA A 145 -1.77 8.17 14.12
CA ALA A 145 -1.83 7.89 12.69
C ALA A 145 -0.43 7.57 12.12
N ARG A 146 0.58 8.41 12.42
CA ARG A 146 1.95 8.17 11.91
C ARG A 146 2.54 6.84 12.39
N ARG A 147 2.21 6.38 13.60
CA ARG A 147 2.71 5.09 14.12
C ARG A 147 2.02 3.89 13.46
N VAL A 148 0.71 3.97 13.21
CA VAL A 148 -0.02 2.92 12.47
C VAL A 148 0.54 2.79 11.06
N LEU A 149 0.69 3.92 10.36
CA LEU A 149 1.22 3.96 9.00
C LEU A 149 2.66 3.43 8.95
N ALA A 150 3.55 3.92 9.81
CA ALA A 150 4.95 3.47 9.85
C ALA A 150 5.08 1.96 10.15
N TRP A 151 4.26 1.43 11.07
CA TRP A 151 4.25 -0.01 11.37
C TRP A 151 3.75 -0.83 10.18
N GLY A 152 2.72 -0.35 9.48
CA GLY A 152 2.23 -0.95 8.23
C GLY A 152 3.29 -0.97 7.12
N ARG A 153 4.02 0.13 6.90
CA ARG A 153 5.09 0.18 5.90
C ARG A 153 6.23 -0.78 6.22
N LYS A 154 6.55 -0.98 7.51
CA LYS A 154 7.50 -2.01 7.92
C LYS A 154 7.04 -3.41 7.47
N PHE A 155 5.78 -3.74 7.69
CA PHE A 155 5.23 -5.04 7.26
C PHE A 155 5.31 -5.23 5.75
N GLU A 156 5.00 -4.21 4.95
CA GLU A 156 5.16 -4.29 3.50
C GLU A 156 6.62 -4.53 3.08
N ARG A 157 7.59 -3.84 3.71
CA ARG A 157 9.02 -4.07 3.47
C ARG A 157 9.42 -5.51 3.80
N ASP A 158 8.94 -6.05 4.92
CA ASP A 158 9.17 -7.45 5.30
C ASP A 158 8.62 -8.41 4.23
N LEU A 159 7.42 -8.16 3.70
CA LEU A 159 6.84 -8.98 2.61
C LEU A 159 7.67 -8.90 1.32
N PHE A 160 8.12 -7.71 0.95
CA PHE A 160 8.99 -7.54 -0.22
C PHE A 160 10.28 -8.32 -0.08
N ASP A 161 10.93 -8.28 1.09
CA ASP A 161 12.15 -9.05 1.34
C ASP A 161 11.88 -10.56 1.26
N ILE A 162 10.78 -11.05 1.85
CA ILE A 162 10.42 -12.48 1.77
C ILE A 162 10.22 -12.92 0.32
N TYR A 163 9.43 -12.17 -0.46
CA TYR A 163 9.12 -12.56 -1.83
C TYR A 163 10.29 -12.34 -2.80
N ALA A 164 11.17 -11.36 -2.54
CA ALA A 164 12.36 -11.13 -3.33
C ALA A 164 13.42 -12.23 -3.17
N ASP A 165 13.51 -12.90 -2.02
CA ASP A 165 14.54 -13.90 -1.76
C ASP A 165 14.51 -15.07 -2.76
N SER A 166 15.47 -15.10 -3.67
CA SER A 166 15.55 -16.11 -4.72
C SER A 166 16.00 -17.49 -4.20
N ALA A 167 16.54 -17.54 -2.96
CA ALA A 167 17.08 -18.76 -2.37
C ALA A 167 16.05 -19.62 -1.65
N THR A 168 14.85 -19.09 -1.38
CA THR A 168 13.79 -19.78 -0.63
C THR A 168 12.71 -20.33 -1.56
N SER A 169 12.21 -21.53 -1.21
CA SER A 169 11.09 -22.14 -1.90
C SER A 169 9.76 -21.45 -1.55
N ILE A 170 8.73 -21.68 -2.38
CA ILE A 170 7.38 -21.13 -2.15
C ILE A 170 6.85 -21.54 -0.77
N SER A 171 7.06 -22.80 -0.36
CA SER A 171 6.61 -23.27 0.95
C SER A 171 7.33 -22.57 2.12
N GLU A 172 8.61 -22.25 1.97
CA GLU A 172 9.37 -21.51 2.99
C GLU A 172 8.91 -20.06 3.04
N LYS A 173 8.60 -19.45 1.89
CA LYS A 173 8.03 -18.10 1.83
C LYS A 173 6.66 -18.03 2.46
N SER A 174 5.76 -18.99 2.20
CA SER A 174 4.45 -19.05 2.87
C SER A 174 4.60 -19.11 4.39
N ALA A 175 5.57 -19.88 4.90
CA ALA A 175 5.87 -19.94 6.33
C ALA A 175 6.45 -18.61 6.86
N ALA A 176 7.37 -17.98 6.11
CA ALA A 176 7.95 -16.69 6.46
C ALA A 176 6.90 -15.56 6.47
N VAL A 177 5.96 -15.55 5.51
CA VAL A 177 4.83 -14.60 5.49
C VAL A 177 3.91 -14.81 6.69
N ALA A 178 3.61 -16.06 7.04
CA ALA A 178 2.82 -16.35 8.24
C ALA A 178 3.52 -15.85 9.52
N GLN A 179 4.84 -16.05 9.63
CA GLN A 179 5.63 -15.53 10.73
C GLN A 179 5.66 -14.00 10.75
N ALA A 180 5.92 -13.33 9.62
CA ALA A 180 5.92 -11.88 9.52
C ALA A 180 4.55 -11.28 9.87
N THR A 181 3.46 -11.96 9.49
CA THR A 181 2.10 -11.58 9.87
C THR A 181 1.89 -11.70 11.38
N GLU A 182 2.33 -12.79 12.01
CA GLU A 182 2.26 -12.94 13.47
C GLU A 182 3.10 -11.87 14.20
N GLU A 183 4.33 -11.61 13.75
CA GLU A 183 5.21 -10.57 14.29
C GLU A 183 4.61 -9.17 14.12
N TYR A 184 3.98 -8.88 12.98
CA TYR A 184 3.27 -7.63 12.74
C TYR A 184 2.15 -7.41 13.76
N LEU A 185 1.36 -8.44 14.03
CA LEU A 185 0.19 -8.34 14.92
C LEU A 185 0.57 -8.32 16.40
N THR A 186 1.72 -8.90 16.77
CA THR A 186 2.12 -9.05 18.18
C THR A 186 3.21 -8.07 18.61
N GLY A 187 4.09 -7.65 17.69
CA GLY A 187 5.24 -6.79 17.96
C GLY A 187 4.86 -5.37 18.39
N ASP A 188 3.87 -4.77 17.71
CA ASP A 188 3.21 -3.53 18.16
C ASP A 188 1.70 -3.62 17.89
N ALA A 189 1.03 -4.51 18.62
CA ALA A 189 -0.40 -4.80 18.49
C ALA A 189 -1.33 -3.57 18.55
N ARG A 190 -0.85 -2.45 19.12
CA ARG A 190 -1.62 -1.20 19.16
C ARG A 190 -1.62 -0.49 17.82
N HIS A 191 -0.64 -0.73 16.97
CA HIS A 191 -0.45 -0.03 15.69
C HIS A 191 -0.58 -0.94 14.47
N SER A 192 -0.84 -2.25 14.67
CA SER A 192 -1.18 -3.16 13.59
C SER A 192 -2.61 -2.92 13.10
N VAL A 193 -2.79 -2.79 11.78
CA VAL A 193 -4.12 -2.83 11.20
C VAL A 193 -4.70 -4.25 11.26
N SER A 194 -6.02 -4.33 11.22
CA SER A 194 -6.78 -5.58 11.29
C SER A 194 -6.40 -6.57 10.18
N THR A 195 -6.37 -7.86 10.49
CA THR A 195 -6.34 -8.96 9.50
C THR A 195 -7.72 -9.30 8.93
N VAL A 196 -8.77 -8.71 9.48
CA VAL A 196 -10.14 -8.82 8.97
C VAL A 196 -10.39 -7.65 8.01
N ALA A 197 -10.96 -7.96 6.84
CA ALA A 197 -11.23 -6.98 5.80
C ALA A 197 -12.14 -5.87 6.33
N LYS A 198 -11.74 -4.62 6.11
CA LYS A 198 -12.53 -3.45 6.47
C LYS A 198 -13.57 -3.15 5.41
N SER A 199 -14.70 -2.61 5.85
CA SER A 199 -15.72 -2.07 4.98
C SER A 199 -15.11 -0.94 4.16
N SER A 200 -15.33 -0.99 2.84
CA SER A 200 -14.86 0.04 1.93
C SER A 200 -15.53 1.41 2.17
N GLY A 201 -16.63 1.44 2.91
CA GLY A 201 -17.23 2.69 3.40
C GLY A 201 -16.26 3.55 4.22
N LEU A 202 -15.25 2.96 4.88
CA LEU A 202 -14.26 3.72 5.65
C LEU A 202 -13.39 4.65 4.79
N TYR A 203 -13.29 4.43 3.48
CA TYR A 203 -12.58 5.34 2.57
C TYR A 203 -13.46 5.90 1.44
N LEU A 204 -14.61 5.26 1.15
CA LEU A 204 -15.50 5.67 0.06
C LEU A 204 -16.70 6.50 0.48
N ASP A 205 -17.16 6.35 1.72
CA ASP A 205 -18.46 6.86 2.20
C ASP A 205 -18.34 7.42 3.62
N HIS A 206 -17.16 7.94 3.96
CA HIS A 206 -16.95 8.70 5.19
C HIS A 206 -17.25 10.18 4.95
N ASP A 207 -17.39 10.95 6.02
CA ASP A 207 -17.82 12.35 5.96
C ASP A 207 -16.95 13.26 5.09
N PHE A 208 -15.71 12.86 4.83
CA PHE A 208 -14.70 13.62 4.08
C PHE A 208 -14.27 12.91 2.78
N ALA A 209 -14.99 11.86 2.37
CA ALA A 209 -14.66 11.06 1.20
C ALA A 209 -14.55 11.93 -0.07
N ASN A 210 -13.63 11.54 -0.96
CA ASN A 210 -13.27 12.28 -2.17
C ASN A 210 -12.51 13.60 -1.95
N GLY A 211 -12.24 14.00 -0.70
CA GLY A 211 -11.47 15.22 -0.40
C GLY A 211 -10.16 15.29 -1.19
N ALA A 212 -9.37 14.21 -1.21
CA ALA A 212 -8.10 14.17 -1.95
C ALA A 212 -8.29 14.14 -3.46
N LYS A 213 -9.32 13.43 -3.96
CA LYS A 213 -9.60 13.34 -5.40
C LYS A 213 -10.02 14.69 -5.98
N THR A 214 -10.91 15.39 -5.29
CA THR A 214 -11.48 16.66 -5.73
C THR A 214 -10.50 17.81 -5.52
N ALA A 215 -9.85 17.87 -4.35
CA ALA A 215 -8.98 18.99 -4.01
C ALA A 215 -7.56 18.86 -4.61
N PHE A 216 -7.07 17.62 -4.77
CA PHE A 216 -5.69 17.34 -5.22
C PHE A 216 -5.62 16.14 -6.19
N PRO A 217 -6.24 16.22 -7.39
CA PRO A 217 -6.28 15.10 -8.36
C PRO A 217 -4.89 14.64 -8.83
N ARG A 218 -3.89 15.54 -8.93
CA ARG A 218 -2.51 15.21 -9.31
C ARG A 218 -1.75 14.55 -8.16
N LEU A 219 -2.02 14.92 -6.92
CA LEU A 219 -1.35 14.28 -5.77
C LEU A 219 -1.98 12.92 -5.46
N SER A 220 -3.31 12.83 -5.46
CA SER A 220 -4.05 11.58 -5.22
C SER A 220 -3.72 10.51 -6.29
N SER A 221 -3.64 10.92 -7.56
CA SER A 221 -3.18 10.01 -8.62
C SER A 221 -1.73 9.55 -8.46
N LEU A 222 -0.82 10.37 -7.93
CA LEU A 222 0.55 9.95 -7.62
C LEU A 222 0.57 8.90 -6.50
N MET A 223 -0.15 9.16 -5.42
CA MET A 223 -0.30 8.22 -4.28
C MET A 223 -0.75 6.84 -4.76
N TRP A 224 -1.84 6.77 -5.53
CA TRP A 224 -2.32 5.49 -6.06
C TRP A 224 -1.38 4.88 -7.10
N THR A 225 -0.65 5.68 -7.87
CA THR A 225 0.37 5.13 -8.78
C THR A 225 1.50 4.44 -8.01
N ASN A 226 1.90 4.98 -6.85
CA ASN A 226 2.87 4.34 -5.96
C ASN A 226 2.30 3.03 -5.39
N GLN A 227 1.08 3.06 -4.83
CA GLN A 227 0.40 1.86 -4.32
C GLN A 227 0.26 0.79 -5.42
N TRP A 228 -0.07 1.19 -6.65
CA TRP A 228 -0.14 0.27 -7.79
C TRP A 228 1.19 -0.42 -8.05
N LEU A 229 2.34 0.29 -8.01
CA LEU A 229 3.63 -0.36 -8.19
C LEU A 229 3.90 -1.35 -7.06
N GLN A 230 3.58 -1.00 -5.82
CA GLN A 230 3.81 -1.90 -4.69
C GLN A 230 3.08 -3.24 -4.90
N LEU A 231 1.80 -3.18 -5.26
CA LEU A 231 1.01 -4.37 -5.58
C LEU A 231 1.53 -5.09 -6.83
N ALA A 232 1.79 -4.36 -7.91
CA ALA A 232 2.22 -4.95 -9.18
C ALA A 232 3.58 -5.65 -9.05
N ALA A 233 4.50 -5.09 -8.29
CA ALA A 233 5.80 -5.69 -8.03
C ALA A 233 5.68 -6.96 -7.18
N LEU A 234 4.84 -6.97 -6.14
CA LEU A 234 4.55 -8.18 -5.37
C LEU A 234 3.92 -9.27 -6.25
N GLU A 235 2.94 -8.93 -7.09
CA GLU A 235 2.38 -9.87 -8.06
C GLU A 235 3.46 -10.45 -8.98
N ALA A 236 4.36 -9.62 -9.50
CA ALA A 236 5.46 -10.06 -10.34
C ALA A 236 6.43 -11.02 -9.65
N MET A 237 6.70 -10.79 -8.36
CA MET A 237 7.51 -11.71 -7.57
C MET A 237 6.79 -13.02 -7.29
N VAL A 238 5.52 -12.97 -6.89
CA VAL A 238 4.72 -14.16 -6.55
C VAL A 238 4.49 -15.03 -7.79
N VAL A 239 3.96 -14.45 -8.88
CA VAL A 239 3.65 -15.18 -10.11
C VAL A 239 4.91 -15.74 -10.74
N GLY A 240 6.03 -15.00 -10.74
CA GLY A 240 7.29 -15.48 -11.30
C GLY A 240 7.84 -16.74 -10.63
N GLN A 241 7.39 -17.04 -9.40
CA GLN A 241 7.74 -18.26 -8.67
C GLN A 241 6.74 -19.39 -8.93
N LEU A 242 5.44 -19.06 -8.99
CA LEU A 242 4.38 -20.03 -9.29
C LEU A 242 4.46 -20.54 -10.73
N ASP A 243 4.85 -19.65 -11.65
CA ASP A 243 4.95 -19.92 -13.07
C ASP A 243 6.20 -19.24 -13.66
N PRO A 244 7.26 -20.02 -13.97
CA PRO A 244 8.51 -19.51 -14.49
C PRO A 244 8.42 -18.68 -15.77
N GLN A 245 7.32 -18.76 -16.54
CA GLN A 245 7.14 -17.90 -17.72
C GLN A 245 7.02 -16.42 -17.37
N PHE A 246 6.64 -16.12 -16.13
CA PHE A 246 6.54 -14.77 -15.58
C PHE A 246 7.71 -14.42 -14.66
N ALA A 247 8.76 -15.25 -14.58
CA ALA A 247 9.96 -14.92 -13.85
C ALA A 247 10.63 -13.65 -14.41
N GLY A 248 11.18 -12.81 -13.53
CA GLY A 248 11.90 -11.59 -13.92
C GLY A 248 11.01 -10.47 -14.49
N LYS A 249 9.73 -10.41 -14.10
CA LYS A 249 8.79 -9.37 -14.58
C LYS A 249 8.77 -8.09 -13.72
N VAL A 250 9.48 -8.05 -12.60
CA VAL A 250 9.60 -6.84 -11.76
C VAL A 250 10.11 -5.62 -12.54
N PRO A 251 11.13 -5.70 -13.42
CA PRO A 251 11.53 -4.54 -14.24
C PRO A 251 10.43 -4.00 -15.15
N VAL A 252 9.52 -4.86 -15.61
CA VAL A 252 8.37 -4.46 -16.45
C VAL A 252 7.37 -3.64 -15.63
N THR A 253 7.14 -4.00 -14.37
CA THR A 253 6.22 -3.22 -13.51
C THR A 253 6.80 -1.84 -13.19
N ILE A 254 8.12 -1.75 -12.99
CA ILE A 254 8.84 -0.48 -12.81
C ILE A 254 8.74 0.40 -14.06
N GLU A 255 8.97 -0.15 -15.26
CA GLU A 255 8.83 0.59 -16.53
C GLU A 255 7.41 1.16 -16.70
N ARG A 256 6.40 0.34 -16.40
CA ARG A 256 4.98 0.76 -16.42
C ARG A 256 4.71 1.84 -15.39
N TYR A 257 5.24 1.71 -14.18
CA TYR A 257 5.12 2.72 -13.14
C TYR A 257 5.66 4.07 -13.62
N TRP A 258 6.88 4.13 -14.13
CA TRP A 258 7.45 5.39 -14.64
C TRP A 258 6.66 5.96 -15.81
N SER A 259 6.09 5.10 -16.65
CA SER A 259 5.17 5.53 -17.72
C SER A 259 3.85 6.12 -17.20
N LYS A 260 3.36 5.68 -16.04
CA LYS A 260 2.17 6.23 -15.36
C LYS A 260 2.47 7.52 -14.62
N VAL A 261 3.60 7.58 -13.91
CA VAL A 261 4.10 8.83 -13.30
C VAL A 261 4.22 9.90 -14.38
N GLY A 262 4.60 9.48 -15.60
CA GLY A 262 4.65 10.29 -16.80
C GLY A 262 5.93 11.11 -16.90
N SER A 263 6.07 11.80 -18.04
CA SER A 263 7.02 12.91 -18.16
C SER A 263 6.40 14.18 -17.55
N ASP A 264 7.23 15.18 -17.28
CA ASP A 264 6.80 16.52 -16.86
C ASP A 264 5.83 17.21 -17.87
N THR A 265 5.57 16.58 -19.02
CA THR A 265 4.68 17.03 -20.11
C THR A 265 3.33 16.29 -20.18
N GLY A 266 3.03 15.37 -19.26
CA GLY A 266 1.67 14.84 -19.05
C GLY A 266 1.14 13.79 -20.04
N MET A 267 1.98 13.20 -20.90
CA MET A 267 1.59 12.10 -21.80
C MET A 267 1.92 10.75 -21.15
N THR A 268 0.93 9.88 -20.95
CA THR A 268 1.12 8.52 -20.40
C THR A 268 0.66 7.47 -21.41
N MET A 269 1.46 6.39 -21.57
CA MET A 269 1.10 5.24 -22.41
C MET A 269 0.26 4.20 -21.66
N PHE A 270 0.16 4.33 -20.33
CA PHE A 270 -0.57 3.44 -19.43
C PHE A 270 -1.56 4.25 -18.60
N PRO A 271 -2.76 3.72 -18.32
CA PRO A 271 -3.76 4.45 -17.53
C PRO A 271 -3.23 4.69 -16.12
N VAL A 272 -3.34 5.94 -15.67
CA VAL A 272 -3.09 6.31 -14.27
C VAL A 272 -4.28 5.82 -13.44
N PRO A 273 -4.07 5.27 -12.23
CA PRO A 273 -5.19 4.91 -11.36
C PRO A 273 -6.08 6.13 -11.08
N VAL A 274 -7.38 5.94 -11.20
CA VAL A 274 -8.43 6.89 -10.81
C VAL A 274 -9.27 6.36 -9.62
N ASP A 275 -9.05 5.09 -9.27
CA ASP A 275 -9.51 4.43 -8.07
C ASP A 275 -8.34 3.76 -7.35
N MET A 276 -8.49 3.56 -6.04
CA MET A 276 -7.49 2.90 -5.19
C MET A 276 -7.17 1.49 -5.73
N PRO A 277 -5.90 1.17 -6.01
CA PRO A 277 -5.47 -0.18 -6.32
C PRO A 277 -5.71 -1.12 -5.14
N SER A 278 -6.27 -2.29 -5.42
CA SER A 278 -6.54 -3.33 -4.42
C SER A 278 -5.83 -4.64 -4.76
N VAL A 279 -5.44 -5.40 -3.74
CA VAL A 279 -4.71 -6.66 -3.90
C VAL A 279 -5.49 -7.66 -4.77
N PRO A 280 -6.79 -7.93 -4.56
CA PRO A 280 -7.53 -8.88 -5.41
C PRO A 280 -7.57 -8.49 -6.90
N ALA A 281 -7.44 -7.20 -7.23
CA ALA A 281 -7.45 -6.71 -8.60
C ALA A 281 -6.07 -6.69 -9.25
N ILE A 282 -5.04 -6.23 -8.53
CA ILE A 282 -3.70 -5.97 -9.08
C ILE A 282 -2.72 -7.09 -8.78
N ALA A 283 -2.86 -7.74 -7.61
CA ALA A 283 -2.02 -8.83 -7.15
C ALA A 283 -2.84 -10.06 -6.71
N PRO A 284 -3.64 -10.65 -7.62
CA PRO A 284 -4.52 -11.78 -7.31
C PRO A 284 -3.78 -13.03 -6.86
N SER A 285 -2.53 -13.22 -7.29
CA SER A 285 -1.72 -14.36 -6.87
C SER A 285 -1.23 -14.19 -5.45
N LEU A 286 -0.87 -12.96 -5.05
CA LEU A 286 -0.60 -12.64 -3.65
C LEU A 286 -1.83 -12.91 -2.76
N TYR A 287 -3.03 -12.52 -3.19
CA TYR A 287 -4.26 -12.82 -2.46
C TYR A 287 -4.45 -14.34 -2.25
N SER A 288 -4.16 -15.13 -3.29
CA SER A 288 -4.32 -16.58 -3.25
C SER A 288 -3.31 -17.25 -2.33
N GLU A 289 -2.05 -16.80 -2.35
CA GLU A 289 -0.96 -17.40 -1.58
C GLU A 289 -0.89 -16.90 -0.12
N ALA A 290 -1.30 -15.65 0.13
CA ALA A 290 -1.19 -15.00 1.43
C ALA A 290 -2.39 -14.08 1.73
N PRO A 291 -3.60 -14.65 1.91
CA PRO A 291 -4.84 -13.85 2.02
C PRO A 291 -4.86 -12.89 3.22
N GLN A 292 -4.27 -13.26 4.36
CA GLN A 292 -4.19 -12.37 5.52
C GLN A 292 -3.28 -11.16 5.27
N ALA A 293 -2.13 -11.39 4.63
CA ALA A 293 -1.21 -10.32 4.26
C ALA A 293 -1.85 -9.39 3.21
N ALA A 294 -2.57 -9.96 2.24
CA ALA A 294 -3.35 -9.20 1.26
C ALA A 294 -4.38 -8.28 1.91
N VAL A 295 -5.13 -8.78 2.90
CA VAL A 295 -6.10 -7.97 3.64
C VAL A 295 -5.43 -6.85 4.44
N ILE A 296 -4.28 -7.12 5.07
CA ILE A 296 -3.51 -6.08 5.78
C ILE A 296 -3.11 -4.96 4.80
N ILE A 297 -2.57 -5.31 3.62
CA ILE A 297 -2.17 -4.32 2.61
C ILE A 297 -3.36 -3.48 2.14
N ASP A 298 -4.50 -4.11 1.83
CA ASP A 298 -5.69 -3.35 1.41
C ASP A 298 -6.24 -2.47 2.53
N ASN A 299 -6.22 -2.95 3.78
CA ASN A 299 -6.57 -2.13 4.94
C ASN A 299 -5.63 -0.92 5.12
N LEU A 300 -4.32 -1.08 4.85
CA LEU A 300 -3.36 0.03 4.87
C LEU A 300 -3.60 1.02 3.73
N ASN A 301 -3.85 0.54 2.51
CA ASN A 301 -4.13 1.41 1.36
C ASN A 301 -5.43 2.21 1.55
N MET A 302 -6.46 1.58 2.14
CA MET A 302 -7.70 2.26 2.51
C MET A 302 -7.48 3.29 3.62
N LEU A 303 -6.62 3.00 4.61
CA LEU A 303 -6.23 3.98 5.63
C LEU A 303 -5.51 5.17 5.00
N ASP A 304 -4.55 4.95 4.10
CA ASP A 304 -3.85 6.04 3.39
C ASP A 304 -4.82 6.94 2.63
N ALA A 305 -5.82 6.35 1.96
CA ALA A 305 -6.84 7.08 1.22
C ALA A 305 -7.72 7.92 2.15
N ALA A 306 -8.19 7.35 3.27
CA ALA A 306 -9.02 8.07 4.24
C ALA A 306 -8.23 9.20 4.94
N VAL A 307 -6.96 8.95 5.28
CA VAL A 307 -6.05 9.98 5.81
C VAL A 307 -5.83 11.11 4.81
N ALA A 308 -5.57 10.78 3.53
CA ALA A 308 -5.41 11.76 2.47
C ALA A 308 -6.68 12.63 2.32
N ASP A 309 -7.86 12.02 2.34
CA ASP A 309 -9.13 12.72 2.27
C ASP A 309 -9.33 13.71 3.42
N ILE A 310 -9.07 13.30 4.67
CA ILE A 310 -9.19 14.16 5.86
C ILE A 310 -8.19 15.33 5.82
N ILE A 311 -6.95 15.09 5.39
CA ILE A 311 -5.94 16.15 5.26
C ILE A 311 -6.30 17.12 4.14
N ALA A 312 -6.76 16.58 3.01
CA ALA A 312 -7.14 17.36 1.85
C ALA A 312 -8.42 18.19 2.05
N TYR A 313 -9.33 17.74 2.92
CA TYR A 313 -10.60 18.41 3.15
C TYR A 313 -10.38 19.86 3.66
N PRO A 314 -10.87 20.90 2.95
CA PRO A 314 -10.65 22.29 3.33
C PRO A 314 -11.32 22.68 4.64
N ASN A 315 -10.77 23.68 5.34
CA ASN A 315 -11.39 24.36 6.48
C ASN A 315 -11.84 23.47 7.68
N LEU A 316 -11.34 22.24 7.76
CA LEU A 316 -11.62 21.30 8.86
C LEU A 316 -10.90 21.71 10.16
N GLU A 317 -11.66 21.94 11.24
CA GLU A 317 -11.15 22.43 12.54
C GLU A 317 -10.57 21.31 13.43
N ASN A 318 -11.13 20.10 13.39
CA ASN A 318 -10.79 18.96 14.28
C ASN A 318 -10.00 17.85 13.57
N ARG A 319 -9.10 18.23 12.65
CA ARG A 319 -8.38 17.30 11.76
C ARG A 319 -7.60 16.22 12.52
N ASP A 320 -6.85 16.58 13.55
CA ASP A 320 -6.05 15.62 14.32
C ASP A 320 -6.92 14.56 14.98
N GLU A 321 -8.04 14.96 15.61
CA GLU A 321 -8.97 14.03 16.25
C GLU A 321 -9.57 13.04 15.24
N LEU A 322 -9.89 13.51 14.03
CA LEU A 322 -10.42 12.68 12.96
C LEU A 322 -9.36 11.69 12.41
N LEU A 323 -8.11 12.15 12.29
CA LEU A 323 -6.98 11.32 11.88
C LEU A 323 -6.65 10.24 12.93
N GLU A 324 -6.75 10.55 14.23
CA GLU A 324 -6.60 9.53 15.27
C GLU A 324 -7.77 8.54 15.26
N ALA A 325 -9.00 9.03 15.07
CA ALA A 325 -10.19 8.19 15.01
C ALA A 325 -10.16 7.19 13.84
N VAL A 326 -9.75 7.64 12.64
CA VAL A 326 -9.63 6.73 11.48
C VAL A 326 -8.54 5.69 11.72
N ALA A 327 -7.38 6.09 12.24
CA ALA A 327 -6.32 5.15 12.59
C ALA A 327 -6.81 4.09 13.60
N ASP A 328 -7.60 4.50 14.59
CA ASP A 328 -8.21 3.57 15.53
C ASP A 328 -9.21 2.61 14.86
N GLU A 329 -10.05 3.10 13.95
CA GLU A 329 -10.99 2.23 13.23
C GLU A 329 -10.28 1.13 12.45
N PHE A 330 -9.14 1.41 11.79
CA PHE A 330 -8.40 0.40 11.04
C PHE A 330 -7.65 -0.61 11.92
N THR A 331 -7.36 -0.29 13.19
CA THR A 331 -6.68 -1.20 14.14
C THR A 331 -7.62 -2.13 14.91
N LYS A 332 -8.94 -1.85 14.93
CA LYS A 332 -9.93 -2.69 15.63
C LYS A 332 -10.30 -3.92 14.79
N ASN A 333 -10.35 -5.12 15.37
CA ASN A 333 -10.72 -6.33 14.59
C ASN A 333 -12.22 -6.56 14.39
N GLU A 334 -13.09 -5.84 15.11
CA GLU A 334 -14.54 -6.11 15.16
C GLU A 334 -15.40 -4.96 14.63
N SER A 335 -14.82 -3.77 14.42
CA SER A 335 -15.54 -2.58 13.96
C SER A 335 -15.44 -2.42 12.46
N ASN A 336 -16.53 -2.02 11.80
CA ASN A 336 -16.57 -1.68 10.38
C ASN A 336 -15.90 -2.76 9.50
N VAL A 337 -16.11 -4.03 9.83
CA VAL A 337 -15.58 -5.18 9.09
C VAL A 337 -16.56 -5.67 8.03
N THR A 338 -16.05 -6.36 7.04
CA THR A 338 -16.84 -6.95 5.96
C THR A 338 -16.47 -8.42 5.75
N ASP A 339 -17.39 -9.19 5.17
CA ASP A 339 -17.11 -10.57 4.78
C ASP A 339 -16.29 -10.64 3.49
N GLU A 340 -15.71 -11.81 3.22
CA GLU A 340 -14.83 -12.01 2.06
C GLU A 340 -15.50 -11.68 0.71
N MET A 341 -16.77 -12.05 0.53
CA MET A 341 -17.47 -11.79 -0.73
C MET A 341 -17.66 -10.28 -0.93
N THR A 342 -18.10 -9.58 0.11
CA THR A 342 -18.29 -8.12 0.07
C THR A 342 -16.96 -7.39 -0.12
N TYR A 343 -15.88 -7.86 0.52
CA TYR A 343 -14.51 -7.37 0.28
C TYR A 343 -14.09 -7.54 -1.19
N LEU A 344 -14.21 -8.74 -1.75
CA LEU A 344 -13.84 -9.02 -3.14
C LEU A 344 -14.68 -8.21 -4.15
N LEU A 345 -15.99 -8.11 -3.92
CA LEU A 345 -16.86 -7.28 -4.75
C LEU A 345 -16.45 -5.82 -4.71
N SER A 346 -16.09 -5.30 -3.54
CA SER A 346 -15.63 -3.92 -3.40
C SER A 346 -14.27 -3.70 -4.07
N ALA A 347 -13.30 -4.59 -3.84
CA ALA A 347 -11.97 -4.54 -4.46
C ALA A 347 -12.07 -4.54 -6.00
N LEU A 348 -13.04 -5.27 -6.55
CA LEU A 348 -13.22 -5.37 -8.01
C LEU A 348 -14.18 -4.32 -8.60
N ARG A 349 -14.80 -3.45 -7.79
CA ARG A 349 -15.92 -2.57 -8.21
C ARG A 349 -15.57 -1.64 -9.37
N GLY A 350 -14.37 -1.05 -9.33
CA GLY A 350 -13.92 -0.06 -10.31
C GLY A 350 -13.39 -0.70 -11.60
N GLY A 351 -13.22 -2.03 -11.61
CA GLY A 351 -12.50 -2.71 -12.67
C GLY A 351 -11.00 -2.45 -12.63
N ILE A 352 -10.24 -3.37 -13.21
CA ILE A 352 -8.77 -3.35 -13.14
C ILE A 352 -8.16 -2.10 -13.79
N PHE A 353 -8.77 -1.56 -14.86
CA PHE A 353 -8.21 -0.40 -15.59
C PHE A 353 -8.29 0.91 -14.81
N ASN A 354 -9.36 1.13 -14.05
CA ASN A 354 -9.47 2.30 -13.17
C ASN A 354 -8.48 2.23 -12.01
N GLN A 355 -8.01 1.03 -11.66
CA GLN A 355 -6.98 0.80 -10.64
C GLN A 355 -5.55 0.80 -11.22
N GLY A 356 -5.37 1.22 -12.48
CA GLY A 356 -4.05 1.26 -13.15
C GLY A 356 -3.75 0.09 -14.07
N GLY A 357 -4.65 -0.87 -14.23
CA GLY A 357 -4.49 -2.01 -15.13
C GLY A 357 -3.62 -3.14 -14.55
N PRO A 358 -3.51 -4.27 -15.28
CA PRO A 358 -2.81 -5.45 -14.80
C PRO A 358 -1.29 -5.23 -14.60
N ALA A 359 -0.73 -5.89 -13.59
CA ALA A 359 0.69 -5.85 -13.28
C ALA A 359 1.57 -6.38 -14.44
N ILE A 360 1.28 -7.58 -14.95
CA ILE A 360 2.13 -8.33 -15.91
C ILE A 360 1.37 -8.67 -17.21
N GLY A 361 0.06 -8.43 -17.25
CA GLY A 361 -0.83 -8.65 -18.40
C GLY A 361 -0.69 -7.60 -19.52
N ASP A 362 -1.18 -7.90 -20.72
CA ASP A 362 -1.16 -6.96 -21.86
C ASP A 362 -2.38 -6.03 -21.81
N LEU A 363 -2.18 -4.71 -21.96
CA LEU A 363 -3.27 -3.73 -21.88
C LEU A 363 -4.26 -3.83 -23.05
N GLY A 364 -3.84 -4.45 -24.17
CA GLY A 364 -4.62 -4.48 -25.40
C GLY A 364 -5.82 -5.43 -25.42
N ARG A 365 -5.94 -6.34 -24.44
CA ARG A 365 -7.03 -7.32 -24.37
C ARG A 365 -7.37 -7.63 -22.92
N SER A 366 -8.66 -7.61 -22.58
CA SER A 366 -9.16 -8.19 -21.33
C SER A 366 -8.56 -9.59 -21.13
N GLU A 367 -7.92 -9.85 -19.98
CA GLU A 367 -7.39 -11.16 -19.56
C GLU A 367 -8.44 -12.30 -19.71
N ARG A 368 -9.73 -11.94 -19.71
CA ARG A 368 -10.87 -12.82 -20.02
C ARG A 368 -10.81 -13.43 -21.42
N ASN A 369 -10.10 -12.82 -22.36
CA ASN A 369 -9.92 -13.31 -23.74
C ASN A 369 -8.63 -14.12 -23.93
N ARG A 370 -7.63 -13.93 -23.06
CA ARG A 370 -6.34 -14.66 -23.13
C ARG A 370 -6.51 -16.12 -22.68
N SER A 371 -7.24 -16.31 -21.59
CA SER A 371 -7.67 -17.63 -21.11
C SER A 371 -8.53 -18.39 -22.12
N ARG A 372 -9.29 -17.67 -22.97
CA ARG A 372 -10.13 -18.27 -24.01
C ARG A 372 -9.36 -18.71 -25.25
N GLU A 373 -8.37 -17.94 -25.69
CA GLU A 373 -7.44 -18.36 -26.76
C GLU A 373 -6.58 -19.55 -26.31
N ALA A 374 -6.15 -19.59 -25.05
CA ALA A 374 -5.44 -20.74 -24.49
C ALA A 374 -6.31 -22.00 -24.34
N MET A 375 -7.64 -21.85 -24.35
CA MET A 375 -8.62 -22.96 -24.28
C MET A 375 -9.18 -23.38 -25.66
N ASP A 376 -8.65 -22.88 -26.77
CA ASP A 376 -9.05 -23.22 -28.15
C ASP A 376 -10.58 -23.14 -28.41
N MET A 377 -11.26 -22.20 -27.73
CA MET A 377 -12.71 -22.00 -27.85
C MET A 377 -13.02 -21.02 -28.98
N VAL A 378 -12.92 -21.47 -30.23
CA VAL A 378 -13.38 -20.73 -31.42
C VAL A 378 -14.91 -20.68 -31.43
N HIS A 379 -15.51 -19.48 -31.37
CA HIS A 379 -16.94 -19.35 -31.67
C HIS A 379 -17.17 -19.46 -33.18
N THR A 380 -17.86 -20.51 -33.60
CA THR A 380 -18.62 -20.52 -34.83
C THR A 380 -19.69 -19.42 -34.74
N MET A 381 -19.48 -18.32 -35.46
CA MET A 381 -20.50 -17.29 -35.67
C MET A 381 -21.71 -17.92 -36.36
N ILE A 382 -22.78 -18.22 -35.60
CA ILE A 382 -24.10 -18.41 -36.18
C ILE A 382 -24.68 -17.02 -36.39
N MET A 383 -24.48 -16.50 -37.60
CA MET A 383 -25.15 -15.29 -38.09
C MET A 383 -26.64 -15.63 -38.31
N SER A 384 -27.47 -15.32 -37.33
CA SER A 384 -28.92 -15.26 -37.55
C SER A 384 -29.22 -13.98 -38.32
N GLY A 385 -29.48 -14.10 -39.63
CA GLY A 385 -29.94 -12.98 -40.46
C GLY A 385 -31.35 -12.51 -40.07
N PRO A 386 -31.72 -11.26 -40.43
CA PRO A 386 -33.00 -10.67 -40.06
C PRO A 386 -34.17 -11.37 -40.76
N GLN A 387 -35.25 -11.63 -40.02
CA GLN A 387 -36.58 -11.94 -40.56
C GLN A 387 -37.40 -10.67 -40.74
#